data_AF-A0A928E2Q7-F1
#
_entry.id   AF-A0A928E2Q7-F1
#
_cell.length_a   1.000
_cell.length_b   1.000
_cell.length_c   1.000
_cell.angle_alpha   90.00
_cell.angle_beta   90.00
_cell.angle_gamma   90.00
#
_symmetry.space_group_name_H-M   'P 1'
#
loop_
_entity.id
_entity.type
_entity.pdbx_description
1 polymer ?
#
loop_
_entity_poly.entity_id
_entity_poly.type
_entity_poly.pdbx_seq_one_letter_code
_entity_poly.pdbx_strand_id
1 'polypeptide(L)'
;MRDMVLKAVAQPPKIFWGPVLPVVLNMGLQFPMMFMAMGIWNINPLMFIISILIGHGAVVVAGTKDPHLSAMIQAFGQTNKVSTNIYSEKGNKFEP
;
A
#
# COMPACT_ATOMS: atom_id res chain seq x y z
N MET A 1 -2.12 23.02 28.67
CA MET A 1 -2.08 23.15 27.20
C MET A 1 -2.97 22.05 26.62
N ARG A 2 -3.85 22.35 25.67
CA ARG A 2 -4.56 21.30 24.92
C ARG A 2 -3.61 20.82 23.84
N ASP A 3 -3.20 19.56 23.88
CA ASP A 3 -2.33 19.01 22.85
C ASP A 3 -3.02 19.13 21.49
N MET A 4 -2.34 19.78 20.54
CA MET A 4 -2.82 19.86 19.16
C MET A 4 -2.68 18.48 18.53
N VAL A 5 -3.76 17.71 18.54
CA VAL A 5 -3.81 16.45 17.79
C VAL A 5 -3.91 16.80 16.30
N LEU A 6 -2.82 16.55 15.57
CA LEU A 6 -2.81 16.72 14.12
C LEU A 6 -3.91 15.86 13.52
N LYS A 7 -4.88 16.47 12.84
CA LYS A 7 -6.03 15.77 12.24
C LYS A 7 -5.60 14.64 11.32
N ALA A 8 -4.47 14.78 10.62
CA ALA A 8 -3.90 13.73 9.77
C ALA A 8 -3.44 12.49 10.56
N VAL A 9 -3.00 12.68 11.81
CA VAL A 9 -2.61 11.60 12.74
C VAL A 9 -3.83 11.02 13.45
N ALA A 10 -4.85 11.82 13.75
CA ALA A 10 -6.09 11.32 14.36
C ALA A 10 -7.05 10.66 13.36
N GLN A 11 -7.03 11.09 12.11
CA GLN A 11 -7.95 10.68 11.04
C GLN A 11 -7.15 10.35 9.79
N PRO A 12 -6.58 9.14 9.71
CA PRO A 12 -5.86 8.72 8.51
C PRO A 12 -6.80 8.74 7.29
N PRO A 13 -6.30 9.15 6.11
CA PRO A 13 -7.11 9.29 4.91
C PRO A 13 -7.64 7.93 4.45
N LYS A 14 -8.91 7.90 4.04
CA LYS A 14 -9.60 6.70 3.56
C LYS A 14 -10.27 6.97 2.21
N ILE A 15 -10.35 5.93 1.38
CA ILE A 15 -11.12 5.91 0.14
C ILE A 15 -11.81 4.56 0.00
N PHE A 16 -13.06 4.54 -0.45
CA PHE A 16 -13.87 3.32 -0.55
C PHE A 16 -13.80 2.46 0.73
N TRP A 17 -13.90 3.10 1.90
CA TRP A 17 -13.82 2.48 3.23
C TRP A 17 -12.47 1.85 3.62
N GLY A 18 -11.46 1.86 2.74
CA GLY A 18 -10.12 1.33 3.01
C GLY A 18 -9.03 2.42 3.13
N PRO A 19 -7.82 2.06 3.57
CA PRO A 19 -6.67 2.96 3.58
C PRO A 19 -6.27 3.32 2.15
N VAL A 20 -6.02 4.61 1.87
CA VAL A 20 -5.86 5.12 0.50
C VAL A 20 -4.82 4.36 -0.32
N LEU A 21 -3.60 4.17 0.21
CA LEU A 21 -2.50 3.63 -0.59
C LEU A 21 -2.75 2.17 -1.03
N PRO A 22 -3.08 1.22 -0.14
CA PRO A 22 -3.47 -0.13 -0.52
C PRO A 22 -4.64 -0.19 -1.50
N VAL A 23 -5.67 0.65 -1.32
CA VAL A 23 -6.83 0.66 -2.23
C VAL A 23 -6.43 1.13 -3.62
N VAL A 24 -5.66 2.22 -3.70
CA VAL A 24 -5.16 2.75 -4.99
C VAL A 24 -4.23 1.76 -5.66
N LEU A 25 -3.35 1.08 -4.93
CA LEU A 25 -2.48 0.03 -5.49
C LEU A 25 -3.29 -1.15 -6.02
N ASN A 26 -4.27 -1.64 -5.25
CA ASN A 26 -5.12 -2.74 -5.68
C ASN A 26 -5.87 -2.41 -6.98
N MET A 27 -6.53 -1.25 -7.02
CA MET A 27 -7.28 -0.81 -8.20
C MET A 27 -6.35 -0.49 -9.39
N GLY A 28 -5.28 0.25 -9.12
CA GLY A 28 -4.30 0.68 -10.11
C GLY A 28 -3.55 -0.48 -10.77
N LEU A 29 -3.44 -1.64 -10.12
CA LEU A 29 -2.87 -2.85 -10.71
C LEU A 29 -3.94 -3.69 -11.41
N GLN A 30 -5.09 -3.93 -10.76
CA GLN A 30 -6.11 -4.83 -11.31
C GLN A 30 -6.83 -4.27 -12.55
N PHE A 31 -7.09 -2.95 -12.63
CA PHE A 31 -7.76 -2.37 -13.80
C PHE A 31 -6.92 -2.49 -15.08
N PRO A 32 -5.64 -2.07 -15.14
CA PRO A 32 -4.81 -2.27 -16.32
C PRO A 32 -4.65 -3.75 -16.70
N MET A 33 -4.46 -4.63 -15.71
CA MET A 33 -4.38 -6.07 -15.97
C MET A 33 -5.66 -6.62 -16.58
N MET A 34 -6.83 -6.19 -16.13
CA MET A 34 -8.11 -6.56 -16.71
C MET A 34 -8.20 -6.15 -18.18
N PHE A 35 -7.86 -4.90 -18.51
CA PHE A 35 -7.90 -4.41 -19.90
C PHE A 35 -6.93 -5.17 -20.81
N MET A 36 -5.70 -5.43 -20.34
CA MET A 36 -4.74 -6.23 -21.09
C MET A 36 -5.23 -7.66 -21.30
N ALA A 37 -5.82 -8.27 -20.27
CA ALA A 37 -6.30 -9.65 -20.34
C ALA A 37 -7.52 -9.82 -21.25
N MET A 38 -8.41 -8.84 -21.27
CA MET A 38 -9.50 -8.79 -22.25
C MET A 38 -8.94 -8.65 -23.68
N GLY A 39 -7.98 -7.74 -23.89
CA GLY A 39 -7.46 -7.46 -25.23
C GLY A 39 -6.60 -8.56 -25.83
N ILE A 40 -5.74 -9.21 -25.03
CA ILE A 40 -4.77 -10.20 -25.50
C ILE A 40 -5.35 -11.62 -25.47
N TRP A 41 -6.07 -11.96 -24.40
CA TRP A 41 -6.51 -13.32 -24.12
C TRP A 41 -8.03 -13.51 -24.14
N ASN A 42 -8.80 -12.46 -24.44
CA ASN A 42 -10.27 -12.50 -24.44
C ASN A 42 -10.86 -13.04 -23.12
N ILE A 43 -10.22 -12.73 -21.99
CA ILE A 43 -10.67 -13.17 -20.67
C ILE A 43 -11.94 -12.41 -20.29
N ASN A 44 -12.91 -13.10 -19.70
CA ASN A 44 -14.15 -12.49 -19.21
C ASN A 44 -13.85 -11.49 -18.07
N PRO A 45 -14.28 -10.21 -18.18
CA PRO A 45 -14.05 -9.19 -17.16
C PRO A 45 -14.66 -9.51 -15.79
N LEU A 46 -15.69 -10.36 -15.72
CA LEU A 46 -16.31 -10.77 -14.46
C LEU A 46 -15.30 -11.44 -13.52
N MET A 47 -14.31 -12.16 -14.07
CA MET A 47 -13.24 -12.79 -13.28
C MET A 47 -12.43 -11.74 -12.51
N PHE A 48 -12.12 -10.62 -13.16
CA PHE A 48 -11.42 -9.50 -12.55
C PHE A 48 -12.31 -8.73 -11.57
N ILE A 49 -13.60 -8.56 -11.85
CA ILE A 49 -14.52 -7.91 -10.90
C ILE A 49 -14.56 -8.69 -9.59
N ILE A 50 -14.65 -10.02 -9.66
CA ILE A 50 -14.63 -10.89 -8.47
C ILE A 50 -13.30 -10.74 -7.71
N SER A 51 -12.15 -10.78 -8.40
CA SER A 51 -10.84 -10.59 -7.74
C SER A 51 -10.66 -9.20 -7.15
N ILE A 52 -11.18 -8.15 -7.80
CA ILE A 52 -11.18 -6.78 -7.31
C ILE A 52 -11.96 -6.70 -6.01
N LEU A 53 -13.16 -7.28 -5.96
CA LEU A 53 -14.01 -7.28 -4.76
C LEU A 53 -13.35 -8.01 -3.59
N ILE A 54 -12.76 -9.18 -3.84
CA ILE A 54 -12.03 -9.96 -2.82
C ILE A 54 -10.80 -9.18 -2.33
N GLY A 55 -9.97 -8.68 -3.24
CA GLY A 55 -8.77 -7.92 -2.90
C GLY A 55 -9.09 -6.64 -2.13
N HIS A 56 -10.11 -5.89 -2.57
CA HIS A 56 -10.57 -4.69 -1.89
C HIS A 56 -11.16 -5.01 -0.51
N GLY A 57 -11.96 -6.07 -0.41
CA GLY A 57 -12.49 -6.56 0.88
C GLY A 57 -11.38 -6.87 1.88
N ALA A 58 -10.31 -7.55 1.43
CA ALA A 58 -9.14 -7.83 2.26
C ALA A 58 -8.43 -6.54 2.72
N VAL A 59 -8.27 -5.56 1.83
CA VAL A 59 -7.69 -4.25 2.16
C VAL A 59 -8.54 -3.50 3.19
N VAL A 60 -9.86 -3.53 3.06
CA VAL A 60 -10.78 -2.91 4.03
C VAL A 60 -10.62 -3.58 5.40
N VAL A 61 -10.62 -4.91 5.46
CA VAL A 61 -10.43 -5.67 6.72
C VAL A 61 -9.05 -5.40 7.33
N ALA A 62 -8.00 -5.27 6.54
CA ALA A 62 -6.69 -4.86 7.04
C ALA A 62 -6.72 -3.42 7.60
N GLY A 63 -7.42 -2.51 6.92
CA GLY A 63 -7.57 -1.12 7.35
C GLY A 63 -8.45 -0.90 8.57
N THR A 64 -9.35 -1.84 8.92
CA THR A 64 -10.09 -1.79 10.19
C THR A 64 -9.20 -2.20 11.36
N LYS A 65 -8.23 -3.10 11.15
CA LYS A 65 -7.22 -3.45 12.16
C LYS A 65 -6.20 -2.34 12.33
N ASP A 66 -5.67 -1.81 11.22
CA ASP A 66 -4.64 -0.78 11.22
C ASP A 66 -5.06 0.44 10.36
N PRO A 67 -5.67 1.48 10.97
CA PRO A 67 -6.08 2.68 10.26
C PRO A 67 -4.93 3.44 9.59
N HIS A 68 -3.70 3.27 10.09
CA HIS A 68 -2.48 3.93 9.60
C HIS A 68 -1.70 3.10 8.58
N LEU A 69 -2.27 2.01 8.07
CA LEU A 69 -1.59 1.09 7.14
C LEU A 69 -0.93 1.80 5.94
N SER A 70 -1.59 2.83 5.38
CA SER A 70 -0.99 3.63 4.29
C SER A 70 0.30 4.32 4.70
N ALA A 71 0.34 4.93 5.90
CA ALA A 71 1.52 5.61 6.41
C ALA A 71 2.63 4.62 6.75
N MET A 72 2.28 3.45 7.32
CA MET A 72 3.26 2.39 7.61
C MET A 72 3.95 1.89 6.33
N ILE A 73 3.20 1.65 5.25
CA ILE A 73 3.77 1.22 3.97
C ILE A 73 4.68 2.31 3.38
N GLN A 74 4.27 3.58 3.43
CA GLN A 74 5.10 4.69 2.94
C GLN A 74 6.39 4.85 3.76
N ALA A 75 6.28 4.82 5.08
CA ALA A 75 7.42 4.89 5.98
C ALA A 75 8.38 3.74 5.71
N PHE A 76 7.88 2.51 5.60
CA PHE A 76 8.68 1.34 5.25
C PHE A 76 9.43 1.55 3.92
N GLY A 77 8.76 2.04 2.87
CA GLY A 77 9.40 2.33 1.59
C GLY A 77 10.50 3.40 1.67
N GLN A 78 10.39 4.34 2.61
CA GLN A 78 11.40 5.38 2.83
C GLN A 78 12.58 4.91 3.69
N THR A 79 12.31 4.05 4.68
CA THR A 79 13.32 3.60 5.66
C THR A 79 13.99 2.29 5.28
N ASN A 80 13.39 1.48 4.40
CA ASN A 80 13.98 0.24 3.91
C ASN A 80 15.03 0.52 2.82
N LYS A 81 16.05 1.30 3.19
CA LYS A 81 17.20 1.62 2.35
C LYS A 81 18.43 0.97 2.95
N VAL A 82 19.26 0.43 2.08
CA VAL A 82 20.60 -0.04 2.47
C VAL A 82 21.45 1.18 2.78
N SER A 83 21.97 1.27 4.00
CA SER A 83 22.96 2.29 4.36
C SER A 83 24.28 2.02 3.65
N THR A 84 24.91 3.08 3.15
CA THR A 84 26.30 3.03 2.67
C THR A 84 27.20 3.49 3.79
N ASN A 85 28.22 2.70 4.05
CA ASN A 85 29.22 3.02 5.03
C ASN A 85 30.17 4.12 4.54
N ILE A 86 30.69 4.93 5.48
CA ILE A 86 31.61 6.03 5.16
C ILE A 86 32.99 5.48 4.79
N TYR A 87 33.38 4.35 5.39
CA TYR A 87 34.63 3.67 5.15
C TYR A 87 34.42 2.39 4.33
N SER A 88 35.51 1.91 3.72
CA SER A 88 35.48 0.65 2.97
C SER A 88 35.39 -0.52 3.93
N GLU A 89 34.24 -1.19 3.94
CA GLU A 89 34.02 -2.35 4.79
C GLU A 89 33.24 -3.46 4.11
N LYS A 90 33.36 -4.67 4.65
CA LYS A 90 32.81 -5.87 4.03
C LYS A 90 31.29 -5.94 4.25
N GLY A 91 30.54 -5.44 3.28
CA GLY A 91 29.08 -5.49 3.27
C GLY A 91 28.45 -4.26 3.92
N ASN A 92 27.21 -4.40 4.40
CA ASN A 92 26.40 -3.29 4.93
C ASN A 92 26.20 -3.40 6.45
N LYS A 93 27.19 -3.94 7.16
CA LYS A 93 27.13 -3.96 8.62
C LYS A 93 27.33 -2.53 9.10
N PHE A 94 26.47 -2.07 10.02
CA PHE A 94 26.70 -0.81 10.71
C PHE A 94 27.97 -0.94 11.55
N GLU A 95 28.86 0.06 11.46
CA GLU A 95 30.01 0.17 12.37
C GLU A 95 29.51 0.14 13.84
N PRO A 96 30.24 -0.52 14.76
CA PRO A 96 29.91 -0.54 16.18
C PRO A 96 30.01 0.83 16.85
#